data_AF-A0A7K5FLY2-F1
#
_entry.id   AF-A0A7K5FLY2-F1
#
_cell.length_a   1.000
_cell.length_b   1.000
_cell.length_c   1.000
_cell.angle_alpha   90.00
_cell.angle_beta   90.00
_cell.angle_gamma   90.00
#
_symmetry.space_group_name_H-M   'P 1'
#
loop_
_entity.id
_entity.type
_entity.pdbx_description
1 polymer ?
#
loop_
_entity_poly.entity_id
_entity_poly.type
_entity_poly.pdbx_seq_one_letter_code
_entity_poly.pdbx_strand_id
1 'polypeptide(L)'
;RWRCTGSARRGRAGLADGAAGWRGQSRGSLQQLEERYADLAASYSEALRQRAEQERQNERLRQDNARLRLENSHLRRENRSLFRQTLTGPDKPAAPAEEPGALRAQLGRLQEKYRRALKHLRRCRAACGPEASGLDDRELDELLGEEENQQPPCPPQQPLEERG
;
A
#
# COMPACT_ATOMS: atom_id res chain seq x y z
N ARG A 1 12.56 2.36 10.76
CA ARG A 1 13.84 1.76 11.19
C ARG A 1 14.35 0.93 10.02
N TRP A 2 15.09 1.53 9.09
CA TRP A 2 15.60 0.85 7.90
C TRP A 2 16.86 0.08 8.30
N ARG A 3 16.84 -1.25 8.14
CA ARG A 3 18.01 -2.10 8.33
C ARG A 3 18.68 -2.29 6.97
N CYS A 4 19.87 -1.74 6.81
CA CYS A 4 20.79 -2.09 5.73
C CYS A 4 21.31 -3.51 5.98
N THR A 5 21.03 -4.44 5.07
CA THR A 5 21.69 -5.74 5.01
C THR A 5 23.05 -5.57 4.36
N GLY A 6 24.09 -5.39 5.17
CA GLY A 6 25.48 -5.53 4.75
C GLY A 6 25.80 -7.01 4.53
N SER A 7 26.11 -7.37 3.29
CA SER A 7 26.58 -8.70 2.92
C SER A 7 28.00 -8.90 3.45
N ALA A 8 28.14 -9.76 4.44
CA ALA A 8 29.42 -10.28 4.88
C ALA A 8 29.95 -11.29 3.86
N ARG A 9 31.17 -11.02 3.40
CA ARG A 9 32.26 -11.98 3.17
C ARG A 9 31.97 -13.18 2.26
N ARG A 10 32.49 -13.12 1.03
CA ARG A 10 33.10 -14.28 0.36
C ARG A 10 34.42 -13.84 -0.26
N GLY A 11 35.48 -14.57 0.10
CA GLY A 11 36.85 -14.31 -0.35
C GLY A 11 37.16 -14.86 -1.74
N ARG A 12 38.18 -14.24 -2.35
CA ARG A 12 39.13 -14.78 -3.33
C ARG A 12 40.21 -13.70 -3.45
N ALA A 13 41.40 -13.90 -2.88
CA ALA A 13 42.54 -14.55 -3.54
C ALA A 13 42.90 -13.87 -4.86
N GLY A 14 44.06 -13.20 -4.86
CA GLY A 14 44.79 -12.82 -6.06
C GLY A 14 44.44 -11.44 -6.62
N LEU A 15 45.08 -10.40 -6.08
CA LEU A 15 45.60 -9.26 -6.84
C LEU A 15 46.66 -8.62 -5.93
N ALA A 16 47.83 -9.24 -5.96
CA ALA A 16 49.07 -8.55 -5.68
C ALA A 16 49.26 -7.52 -6.80
N ASP A 17 48.71 -6.33 -6.64
CA ASP A 17 49.26 -5.10 -7.22
C ASP A 17 48.45 -3.90 -6.73
N GLY A 18 49.13 -2.82 -6.35
CA GLY A 18 48.49 -1.52 -6.19
C GLY A 18 48.06 -1.10 -4.78
N ALA A 19 48.56 -1.72 -3.71
CA ALA A 19 48.57 -1.09 -2.38
C ALA A 19 49.69 0.00 -2.28
N ALA A 20 49.90 0.76 -3.35
CA ALA A 20 50.58 2.03 -3.29
C ALA A 20 49.61 3.00 -2.62
N GLY A 21 49.60 2.97 -1.28
CA GLY A 21 48.87 3.94 -0.50
C GLY A 21 49.24 5.35 -0.97
N TRP A 22 48.26 6.24 -1.02
CA TRP A 22 48.39 7.68 -1.24
C TRP A 22 49.40 8.38 -0.32
N ARG A 23 50.07 7.64 0.57
CA ARG A 23 51.21 8.10 1.36
C ARG A 23 52.51 7.77 0.61
N GLY A 24 53.08 8.78 -0.03
CA GLY A 24 54.55 8.85 -0.12
C GLY A 24 55.19 8.99 -1.50
N GLN A 25 54.51 9.54 -2.50
CA GLN A 25 55.14 9.90 -3.78
C GLN A 25 54.92 11.37 -4.15
N SER A 26 55.12 12.26 -3.17
CA SER A 26 55.20 13.70 -3.44
C SER A 26 56.67 14.10 -3.51
N ARG A 27 57.33 13.74 -4.63
CA ARG A 27 58.50 14.51 -5.10
C ARG A 27 58.05 15.58 -6.09
N GLY A 28 56.86 16.15 -5.85
CA GLY A 28 56.30 17.19 -6.70
C GLY A 28 56.86 18.56 -6.33
N SER A 29 57.11 19.39 -7.33
CA SER A 29 57.43 20.80 -7.09
C SER A 29 56.27 21.48 -6.35
N LEU A 30 56.56 22.55 -5.62
CA LEU A 30 55.56 23.35 -4.91
C LEU A 30 54.37 23.73 -5.82
N GLN A 31 54.66 24.03 -7.09
CA GLN A 31 53.67 24.30 -8.12
C GLN A 31 52.68 23.14 -8.36
N GLN A 32 53.12 21.89 -8.39
CA GLN A 32 52.22 20.74 -8.59
C GLN A 32 51.30 20.53 -7.40
N LEU A 33 51.78 20.85 -6.18
CA LEU A 33 50.96 20.79 -4.99
C LEU A 33 49.87 21.88 -5.03
N GLU A 34 50.24 23.10 -5.44
CA GLU A 34 49.31 24.21 -5.64
C GLU A 34 48.23 23.87 -6.67
N GLU A 35 48.60 23.30 -7.82
CA GLU A 35 47.66 22.83 -8.85
C GLU A 35 46.66 21.82 -8.29
N ARG A 36 47.11 20.85 -7.47
CA ARG A 36 46.21 19.86 -6.86
C ARG A 36 45.28 20.45 -5.83
N TYR A 37 45.74 21.42 -5.04
CA TYR A 37 44.87 22.15 -4.13
C TYR A 37 43.86 23.02 -4.88
N ALA A 38 44.24 23.61 -6.02
CA ALA A 38 43.33 24.36 -6.88
C ALA A 38 42.25 23.45 -7.47
N ASP A 39 42.61 22.27 -8.00
CA ASP A 39 41.65 21.26 -8.49
C ASP A 39 40.70 20.80 -7.38
N LEU A 40 41.23 20.55 -6.18
CA LEU A 40 40.42 20.12 -5.03
C LEU A 40 39.45 21.23 -4.59
N ALA A 41 39.92 22.49 -4.53
CA ALA A 41 39.07 23.63 -4.20
C ALA A 41 37.99 23.86 -5.27
N ALA A 42 38.32 23.71 -6.55
CA ALA A 42 37.38 23.79 -7.65
C ALA A 42 36.29 22.72 -7.53
N SER A 43 36.67 21.45 -7.37
CA SER A 43 35.71 20.34 -7.22
C SER A 43 34.81 20.49 -5.99
N TYR A 44 35.35 20.98 -4.87
CA TYR A 44 34.54 21.27 -3.67
C TYR A 44 33.54 22.40 -3.92
N SER A 45 33.96 23.47 -4.61
CA SER A 45 33.07 24.58 -4.97
C SER A 45 31.96 24.13 -5.92
N GLU A 46 32.26 23.24 -6.86
CA GLU A 46 31.28 22.64 -7.77
C GLU A 46 30.30 21.74 -7.02
N ALA A 47 30.76 20.93 -6.07
CA ALA A 47 29.91 20.10 -5.23
C ALA A 47 28.90 20.95 -4.42
N LEU A 48 29.34 22.11 -3.90
CA LEU A 48 28.44 23.06 -3.22
C LEU A 48 27.41 23.67 -4.18
N ARG A 49 27.81 24.05 -5.40
CA ARG A 49 26.88 24.57 -6.42
C ARG A 49 25.83 23.52 -6.81
N GLN A 50 26.25 22.30 -7.08
CA GLN A 50 25.35 21.18 -7.40
C GLN A 50 24.35 20.91 -6.28
N ARG A 51 24.82 20.93 -5.03
CA ARG A 51 23.92 20.78 -3.86
C ARG A 51 22.88 21.90 -3.80
N ALA A 52 23.30 23.15 -3.99
CA ALA A 52 22.39 24.29 -3.99
C ALA A 52 21.35 24.19 -5.13
N GLU A 53 21.74 23.71 -6.31
CA GLU A 53 20.84 23.46 -7.42
C GLU A 53 19.84 22.35 -7.12
N GLN A 54 20.28 21.24 -6.54
CA GLN A 54 19.41 20.16 -6.09
C GLN A 54 18.43 20.62 -5.00
N GLU A 55 18.86 21.47 -4.07
CA GLU A 55 18.00 22.06 -3.05
C GLU A 55 16.91 22.93 -3.69
N ARG A 56 17.26 23.78 -4.67
CA ARG A 56 16.28 24.56 -5.46
C ARG A 56 15.29 23.67 -6.23
N GLN A 57 15.77 22.60 -6.85
CA GLN A 57 14.90 21.65 -7.55
C GLN A 57 13.96 20.93 -6.59
N ASN A 58 14.48 20.49 -5.43
CA ASN A 58 13.68 19.86 -4.39
C ASN A 58 12.62 20.81 -3.82
N GLU A 59 12.94 22.08 -3.62
CA GLU A 59 11.96 23.10 -3.20
C GLU A 59 10.84 23.28 -4.21
N ARG A 60 11.15 23.37 -5.51
CA ARG A 60 10.15 23.41 -6.58
C ARG A 60 9.24 22.19 -6.55
N LEU A 61 9.83 20.99 -6.48
CA LEU A 61 9.05 19.74 -6.38
C LEU A 61 8.18 19.67 -5.13
N ARG A 62 8.61 20.23 -3.99
CA ARG A 62 7.80 20.32 -2.78
C ARG A 62 6.61 21.25 -2.96
N GLN A 63 6.81 22.40 -3.61
CA GLN A 63 5.74 23.35 -3.93
C GLN A 63 4.71 22.73 -4.88
N ASP A 64 5.18 22.09 -5.95
CA ASP A 64 4.31 21.41 -6.91
C ASP A 64 3.54 20.25 -6.27
N ASN A 65 4.18 19.44 -5.43
CA ASN A 65 3.50 18.39 -4.67
C ASN A 65 2.45 18.94 -3.71
N ALA A 66 2.72 20.07 -3.04
CA ALA A 66 1.75 20.71 -2.17
C ALA A 66 0.51 21.18 -2.97
N ARG A 67 0.73 21.79 -4.14
CA ARG A 67 -0.34 22.17 -5.07
C ARG A 67 -1.16 20.97 -5.53
N LEU A 68 -0.51 19.91 -6.02
CA LEU A 68 -1.19 18.69 -6.48
C LEU A 68 -1.99 18.02 -5.36
N ARG A 69 -1.51 18.05 -4.11
CA ARG A 69 -2.27 17.52 -2.96
C ARG A 69 -3.54 18.33 -2.70
N LEU A 70 -3.50 19.64 -2.84
CA LEU A 70 -4.69 20.50 -2.69
C LEU A 70 -5.69 20.22 -3.82
N GLU A 71 -5.22 20.16 -5.07
CA GLU A 71 -6.06 19.82 -6.22
C GLU A 71 -6.67 18.42 -6.06
N ASN A 72 -5.89 17.42 -5.64
CA ASN A 72 -6.40 16.07 -5.39
C ASN A 72 -7.44 16.05 -4.24
N SER A 73 -7.24 16.87 -3.21
CA SER A 73 -8.21 17.01 -2.11
C SER A 73 -9.52 17.63 -2.60
N HIS A 74 -9.44 18.63 -3.47
CA HIS A 74 -10.59 19.25 -4.12
C HIS A 74 -11.34 18.25 -4.99
N LEU A 75 -10.65 17.57 -5.90
CA LEU A 75 -11.23 16.52 -6.75
C LEU A 75 -11.86 15.39 -5.93
N ARG A 76 -11.25 14.98 -4.80
CA ARG A 76 -11.88 14.00 -3.89
C ARG A 76 -13.17 14.52 -3.25
N ARG A 77 -13.28 15.81 -2.95
CA ARG A 77 -14.53 16.41 -2.46
C ARG A 77 -15.58 16.43 -3.56
N GLU A 78 -15.22 16.88 -4.74
CA GLU A 78 -16.12 16.91 -5.91
C GLU A 78 -16.60 15.50 -6.27
N ASN A 79 -15.70 14.53 -6.41
CA ASN A 79 -16.06 13.14 -6.69
C ASN A 79 -16.97 12.55 -5.63
N ARG A 80 -16.78 12.87 -4.34
CA ARG A 80 -17.71 12.45 -3.29
C ARG A 80 -19.08 13.12 -3.43
N SER A 81 -19.12 14.40 -3.80
CA SER A 81 -20.38 15.12 -4.04
C SER A 81 -21.11 14.54 -5.23
N LEU A 82 -20.43 14.35 -6.36
CA LEU A 82 -20.98 13.74 -7.56
C LEU A 82 -21.48 12.33 -7.28
N PHE A 83 -20.69 11.51 -6.57
CA PHE A 83 -21.11 10.17 -6.17
C PHE A 83 -22.35 10.17 -5.27
N ARG A 84 -22.47 11.13 -4.35
CA ARG A 84 -23.69 11.29 -3.54
C ARG A 84 -24.89 11.70 -4.40
N GLN A 85 -24.70 12.60 -5.35
CA GLN A 85 -25.74 13.03 -6.28
C GLN A 85 -26.22 11.86 -7.14
N THR A 86 -25.32 11.05 -7.69
CA THR A 86 -25.67 9.87 -8.49
C THR A 86 -26.39 8.80 -7.68
N LEU A 87 -25.96 8.56 -6.43
CA LEU A 87 -26.64 7.59 -5.54
C LEU A 87 -28.00 8.08 -5.03
N THR A 88 -28.18 9.38 -4.89
CA THR A 88 -29.44 9.96 -4.40
C THR A 88 -30.46 10.05 -5.53
N GLY A 89 -30.02 10.30 -6.77
CA GLY A 89 -30.86 10.37 -7.96
C GLY A 89 -31.91 11.50 -7.91
N PRO A 90 -32.35 12.05 -9.05
CA PRO A 90 -33.49 12.97 -9.07
C PRO A 90 -34.84 12.29 -8.75
N ASP A 91 -34.91 10.95 -8.80
CA ASP A 91 -36.13 10.17 -8.59
C ASP A 91 -35.86 8.90 -7.77
N LYS A 92 -35.59 9.05 -6.47
CA LYS A 92 -35.74 7.92 -5.54
C LYS A 92 -37.10 8.05 -4.84
N PRO A 93 -38.19 7.43 -5.34
CA PRO A 93 -39.34 7.20 -4.49
C PRO A 93 -38.84 6.36 -3.32
N ALA A 94 -39.31 6.69 -2.11
CA ALA A 94 -39.03 5.94 -0.90
C ALA A 94 -39.52 4.50 -1.04
N ALA A 95 -38.75 3.64 -1.70
CA ALA A 95 -38.88 2.19 -1.61
C ALA A 95 -38.56 1.79 -0.16
N PRO A 96 -39.25 0.76 0.39
CA PRO A 96 -39.19 0.45 1.82
C PRO A 96 -37.74 0.29 2.20
N ALA A 97 -37.27 1.19 3.05
CA ALA A 97 -35.94 1.12 3.60
C ALA A 97 -35.84 -0.24 4.30
N GLU A 98 -35.13 -1.20 3.71
CA GLU A 98 -34.65 -2.31 4.51
C GLU A 98 -33.93 -1.68 5.69
N GLU A 99 -34.45 -1.98 6.88
CA GLU A 99 -34.04 -1.39 8.14
C GLU A 99 -32.52 -1.29 8.16
N PRO A 100 -31.92 -0.11 8.39
CA PRO A 100 -30.46 0.03 8.38
C PRO A 100 -29.78 -0.92 9.38
N GLY A 101 -30.53 -1.43 10.36
CA GLY A 101 -30.13 -2.53 11.25
C GLY A 101 -30.01 -3.89 10.54
N ALA A 102 -30.90 -4.23 9.62
CA ALA A 102 -30.86 -5.48 8.84
C ALA A 102 -29.63 -5.54 7.94
N LEU A 103 -29.32 -4.46 7.21
CA LEU A 103 -28.12 -4.36 6.38
C LEU A 103 -26.83 -4.42 7.20
N ARG A 104 -26.81 -3.79 8.37
CA ARG A 104 -25.68 -3.89 9.32
C ARG A 104 -25.52 -5.30 9.87
N ALA A 105 -26.62 -5.99 10.15
CA ALA A 105 -26.61 -7.38 10.59
C ALA A 105 -26.08 -8.31 9.47
N GLN A 106 -26.51 -8.11 8.22
CA GLN A 106 -25.99 -8.86 7.07
C GLN A 106 -24.48 -8.63 6.86
N LEU A 107 -24.01 -7.38 6.94
CA LEU A 107 -22.58 -7.07 6.89
C LEU A 107 -21.80 -7.73 8.03
N GLY A 108 -22.36 -7.75 9.25
CA GLY A 108 -21.75 -8.44 10.39
C GLY A 108 -21.63 -9.94 10.18
N ARG A 109 -22.66 -10.58 9.62
CA ARG A 109 -22.64 -12.01 9.25
C ARG A 109 -21.56 -12.29 8.21
N LEU A 110 -21.49 -11.47 7.15
CA LEU A 110 -20.50 -11.61 6.09
C LEU A 110 -19.07 -11.44 6.62
N GLN A 111 -18.84 -10.41 7.44
CA GLN A 111 -17.53 -10.16 8.05
C GLN A 111 -17.08 -11.32 8.95
N GLU A 112 -18.01 -11.94 9.70
CA GLU A 112 -17.68 -13.10 10.53
C GLU A 112 -17.37 -14.34 9.68
N LYS A 113 -18.07 -14.56 8.55
CA LYS A 113 -17.72 -15.60 7.57
C LYS A 113 -16.29 -15.41 7.05
N TYR A 114 -15.94 -14.20 6.59
CA TYR A 114 -14.57 -13.89 6.16
C TYR A 114 -13.54 -14.07 7.28
N ARG A 115 -13.87 -13.71 8.52
CA ARG A 115 -12.97 -13.89 9.66
C ARG A 115 -12.69 -15.38 9.93
N ARG A 116 -13.70 -16.23 9.80
CA ARG A 116 -13.58 -17.69 9.97
C ARG A 116 -12.75 -18.31 8.84
N ALA A 117 -13.02 -17.96 7.59
CA ALA A 117 -12.24 -18.42 6.44
C ALA A 117 -10.75 -18.03 6.56
N LEU A 118 -10.44 -16.79 6.95
CA LEU A 118 -9.06 -16.36 7.15
C LEU A 118 -8.36 -17.09 8.31
N LYS A 119 -9.08 -17.40 9.40
CA LYS A 119 -8.53 -18.21 10.49
C LYS A 119 -8.25 -19.64 10.04
N HIS A 120 -9.12 -20.21 9.21
CA HIS A 120 -8.93 -21.53 8.61
C HIS A 120 -7.66 -21.55 7.74
N LEU A 121 -7.55 -20.64 6.78
CA LEU A 121 -6.37 -20.53 5.90
C LEU A 121 -5.06 -20.33 6.68
N ARG A 122 -5.08 -19.55 7.77
CA ARG A 122 -3.90 -19.37 8.64
C ARG A 122 -3.54 -20.65 9.40
N ARG A 123 -4.52 -21.43 9.86
CA ARG A 123 -4.31 -22.72 10.52
C ARG A 123 -3.74 -23.73 9.53
N CYS A 124 -4.31 -23.84 8.33
CA CYS A 124 -3.82 -24.73 7.28
C CYS A 124 -2.37 -24.38 6.90
N ARG A 125 -2.06 -23.09 6.73
CA ARG A 125 -0.68 -22.63 6.45
C ARG A 125 0.31 -22.89 7.60
N ALA A 126 -0.17 -22.98 8.84
CA ALA A 126 0.66 -23.28 10.00
C ALA A 126 0.82 -24.79 10.24
N ALA A 127 -0.18 -25.59 9.89
CA ALA A 127 -0.20 -27.05 10.04
C ALA A 127 0.50 -27.77 8.88
N CYS A 128 0.44 -27.21 7.67
CA CYS A 128 1.05 -27.75 6.47
C CYS A 128 2.06 -26.76 5.90
N GLY A 129 3.31 -27.18 5.77
CA GLY A 129 4.30 -26.50 4.93
C GLY A 129 3.84 -26.41 3.47
N PRO A 130 4.57 -25.69 2.60
CA PRO A 130 4.15 -25.30 1.24
C PRO A 130 3.77 -26.43 0.25
N GLU A 131 3.79 -27.70 0.66
CA GLU A 131 3.63 -28.89 -0.18
C GLU A 131 2.40 -29.75 0.17
N ALA A 132 1.41 -29.22 0.89
CA ALA A 132 0.11 -29.88 1.07
C ALA A 132 -1.02 -29.02 0.48
N SER A 133 -0.89 -28.66 -0.78
CA SER A 133 -1.97 -28.09 -1.58
C SER A 133 -2.90 -29.22 -2.06
N GLY A 134 -3.66 -29.75 -1.12
CA GLY A 134 -4.69 -30.75 -1.36
C GLY A 134 -5.69 -30.69 -0.22
N LEU A 135 -6.29 -29.52 0.00
CA LEU A 135 -7.47 -29.40 0.86
C LEU A 135 -8.59 -28.87 0.00
N ASP A 136 -9.66 -29.67 -0.03
CA ASP A 136 -10.78 -29.60 -0.95
C ASP A 136 -11.49 -28.25 -0.84
N ASP A 137 -11.67 -27.58 -1.98
CA ASP A 137 -12.47 -26.35 -2.11
C ASP A 137 -13.88 -26.50 -1.49
N ARG A 138 -14.37 -27.75 -1.34
CA ARG A 138 -15.61 -28.13 -0.66
C ARG A 138 -15.67 -27.74 0.82
N GLU A 139 -14.60 -27.87 1.60
CA GLU A 139 -14.63 -27.51 3.04
C GLU A 139 -14.70 -25.98 3.24
N LEU A 140 -14.08 -25.22 2.32
CA LEU A 140 -14.17 -23.77 2.27
C LEU A 140 -15.58 -23.31 1.85
N ASP A 141 -16.17 -24.01 0.88
CA ASP A 141 -17.56 -23.77 0.46
C ASP A 141 -18.56 -24.09 1.58
N GLU A 142 -18.34 -25.14 2.39
CA GLU A 142 -19.19 -25.45 3.56
C GLU A 142 -19.11 -24.35 4.64
N LEU A 143 -17.91 -23.82 4.93
CA LEU A 143 -17.74 -22.71 5.89
C LEU A 143 -18.36 -21.38 5.42
N LEU A 144 -18.51 -21.20 4.11
CA LEU A 144 -19.13 -20.04 3.49
C LEU A 144 -20.64 -20.24 3.23
N GLY A 145 -21.07 -21.48 3.03
CA GLY A 145 -22.35 -21.92 2.48
C GLY A 145 -23.45 -22.31 3.47
N GLU A 146 -23.24 -22.13 4.78
CA GLU A 146 -24.37 -22.27 5.71
C GLU A 146 -25.26 -21.02 5.66
N GLU A 147 -26.54 -21.26 5.37
CA GLU A 147 -27.69 -20.34 5.26
C GLU A 147 -28.03 -19.76 3.87
N GLU A 148 -28.31 -20.62 2.89
CA GLU A 148 -29.15 -20.26 1.72
C GLU A 148 -30.65 -20.57 1.92
N ASN A 149 -31.09 -21.03 3.10
CA ASN A 149 -32.46 -21.56 3.28
C ASN A 149 -33.27 -20.98 4.45
N GLN A 150 -32.99 -19.76 4.89
CA GLN A 150 -33.91 -19.04 5.80
C GLN A 150 -34.44 -17.78 5.14
N GLN A 151 -35.33 -18.00 4.17
CA GLN A 151 -36.32 -17.02 3.78
C GLN A 151 -37.12 -16.61 5.04
N PRO A 152 -37.31 -15.32 5.32
CA PRO A 152 -38.11 -14.91 6.48
C PRO A 152 -39.53 -15.47 6.34
N PRO A 153 -40.19 -15.91 7.42
CA PRO A 153 -41.53 -16.46 7.34
C PRO A 153 -42.49 -15.41 6.76
N CYS A 154 -43.17 -15.76 5.66
CA CYS A 154 -44.28 -14.97 5.14
C CYS A 154 -45.31 -14.73 6.26
N PRO A 155 -45.81 -13.50 6.45
CA PRO A 155 -46.89 -13.26 7.41
C PRO A 155 -48.17 -13.98 6.96
N PRO A 156 -49.01 -14.47 7.89
CA PRO A 156 -50.20 -15.24 7.57
C PRO A 156 -51.20 -14.40 6.78
N GLN A 157 -51.60 -14.91 5.61
CA GLN A 157 -52.74 -14.38 4.85
C GLN A 157 -54.02 -14.68 5.65
N GLN A 158 -54.67 -13.62 6.14
CA GLN A 158 -55.99 -13.74 6.75
C GLN A 158 -57.01 -14.05 5.65
N PRO A 159 -57.95 -15.00 5.87
CA PRO A 159 -58.99 -15.30 4.89
C PRO A 159 -59.94 -14.10 4.77
N LEU A 160 -60.13 -13.62 3.54
CA LEU A 160 -61.20 -12.71 3.18
C LEU A 160 -62.53 -13.42 3.47
N GLU A 161 -63.23 -12.96 4.50
CA GLU A 161 -64.59 -13.40 4.80
C GLU A 161 -65.51 -13.08 3.61
N GLU A 162 -66.23 -14.10 3.18
CA GLU A 162 -67.41 -14.00 2.33
C GLU A 162 -68.42 -13.04 2.99
N ARG A 163 -68.77 -11.97 2.29
CA ARG A 163 -70.04 -11.27 2.51
C ARG A 163 -70.89 -11.46 1.26
N GLY A 164 -72.02 -12.13 1.46
CA GLY A 164 -73.11 -12.23 0.49
C GLY A 164 -73.85 -10.92 0.27
#